data_AF-A0A0C4WNB7-F1
#
_entry.id   AF-A0A0C4WNB7-F1
#
_cell.length_a   1.000
_cell.length_b   1.000
_cell.length_c   1.000
_cell.angle_alpha   90.00
_cell.angle_beta   90.00
_cell.angle_gamma   90.00
#
_symmetry.space_group_name_H-M   'P 1'
#
loop_
_entity.id
_entity.type
_entity.pdbx_description
1 polymer ?
#
loop_
_entity_poly.entity_id
_entity_poly.type
_entity_poly.pdbx_seq_one_letter_code
_entity_poly.pdbx_strand_id
1 'polypeptide(L)'
;MRPLLDTLIVLATVVLMEAVAWVSHKYVMHGWGWGWHRSHHEPRHGPFEKNDLYALVFAGLAILLIALGTAGLWPLQWIGAGMTLYGLLYFLAHDGLVHRRWGLRYVPRKGYLKRLYQAHRLHHAVPGRDGCVSFGFLYAPRLDILRAQLRRLHGGPLQGPAAPGSTGPQAEG
;
A
#
# COMPACT_ATOMS: atom_id res chain seq x y z
N MET A 1 1.47 19.77 -30.03
CA MET A 1 0.55 18.68 -29.64
C MET A 1 1.24 17.52 -28.90
N ARG A 2 2.51 17.18 -29.21
CA ARG A 2 3.27 16.13 -28.49
C ARG A 2 3.39 16.29 -26.96
N PRO A 3 3.70 17.47 -26.38
CA PRO A 3 3.86 17.58 -24.92
C PRO A 3 2.56 17.34 -24.14
N LEU A 4 1.41 17.65 -24.73
CA LEU A 4 0.11 17.34 -24.13
C LEU A 4 -0.10 15.83 -24.06
N LEU A 5 0.20 15.10 -25.15
CA LEU A 5 0.10 13.65 -25.18
C LEU A 5 1.06 12.99 -24.19
N ASP A 6 2.31 13.45 -24.14
CA ASP A 6 3.32 12.96 -23.19
C ASP A 6 2.85 13.16 -21.74
N THR A 7 2.28 14.34 -21.43
CA THR A 7 1.70 14.64 -20.11
C THR A 7 0.51 13.71 -19.80
N LEU A 8 -0.38 13.48 -20.77
CA LEU A 8 -1.52 12.58 -20.60
C LEU A 8 -1.07 11.14 -20.35
N ILE A 9 0.01 10.68 -21.00
CA ILE A 9 0.57 9.34 -20.77
C ILE A 9 1.10 9.21 -19.35
N VAL A 10 1.82 10.22 -18.85
CA VAL A 10 2.29 10.23 -17.45
C VAL A 10 1.11 10.15 -16.48
N LEU A 11 0.10 11.03 -16.66
CA LEU A 11 -1.06 11.08 -15.78
C LEU A 11 -1.89 9.79 -15.83
N ALA A 12 -2.11 9.24 -17.02
CA ALA A 12 -2.81 7.96 -17.20
C ALA A 12 -2.03 6.83 -16.52
N THR A 13 -0.70 6.81 -16.65
CA THR A 13 0.15 5.82 -16.00
C THR A 13 0.06 5.90 -14.48
N VAL A 14 0.07 7.11 -13.89
CA VAL A 14 -0.11 7.29 -12.44
C VAL A 14 -1.44 6.71 -11.97
N VAL A 15 -2.53 6.93 -12.71
CA VAL A 15 -3.85 6.37 -12.36
C VAL A 15 -3.86 4.85 -12.48
N LEU A 16 -3.33 4.30 -13.59
CA LEU A 16 -3.27 2.86 -13.82
C LEU A 16 -2.37 2.13 -12.82
N MET A 17 -1.32 2.79 -12.34
CA MET A 17 -0.44 2.24 -11.32
C MET A 17 -1.16 1.95 -10.00
N GLU A 18 -2.26 2.63 -9.68
CA GLU A 18 -3.07 2.27 -8.52
C GLU A 18 -3.71 0.89 -8.68
N ALA A 19 -4.19 0.55 -9.89
CA ALA A 19 -4.70 -0.78 -10.17
C ALA A 19 -3.59 -1.83 -10.12
N VAL A 20 -2.41 -1.52 -10.68
CA VAL A 20 -1.22 -2.40 -10.61
C VAL A 20 -0.80 -2.62 -9.16
N ALA A 21 -0.75 -1.57 -8.34
CA ALA A 21 -0.41 -1.64 -6.93
C ALA A 21 -1.43 -2.48 -6.17
N TRP A 22 -2.73 -2.28 -6.41
CA TRP A 22 -3.79 -3.08 -5.80
C TRP A 22 -3.66 -4.57 -6.14
N VAL A 23 -3.48 -4.91 -7.42
CA VAL A 23 -3.33 -6.30 -7.88
C VAL A 23 -2.07 -6.92 -7.28
N SER A 24 -0.94 -6.22 -7.37
CA SER A 24 0.34 -6.69 -6.85
C SER A 24 0.28 -6.89 -5.33
N HIS A 25 -0.30 -5.94 -4.61
CA HIS A 25 -0.41 -6.04 -3.16
C HIS A 25 -1.31 -7.22 -2.75
N LYS A 26 -2.48 -7.36 -3.38
CA LYS A 26 -3.44 -8.42 -3.02
C LYS A 26 -3.00 -9.82 -3.42
N TYR A 27 -2.47 -10.01 -4.63
CA TYR A 27 -2.24 -11.33 -5.20
C TYR A 27 -0.77 -11.76 -5.19
N VAL A 28 0.16 -10.81 -5.24
CA VAL A 28 1.60 -11.10 -5.19
C VAL A 28 2.08 -10.98 -3.75
N MET A 29 2.01 -9.79 -3.15
CA MET A 29 2.56 -9.51 -1.81
C MET A 29 1.83 -10.28 -0.70
N HIS A 30 0.50 -10.35 -0.73
CA HIS A 30 -0.32 -11.18 0.17
C HIS A 30 -0.55 -12.61 -0.34
N GLY A 31 0.17 -13.01 -1.39
CA GLY A 31 0.15 -14.37 -1.94
C GLY A 31 1.52 -15.02 -1.84
N TRP A 32 2.07 -15.41 -2.99
CA TRP A 32 3.37 -16.11 -3.06
C TRP A 32 4.57 -15.22 -2.65
N GLY A 33 4.41 -13.89 -2.69
CA GLY A 33 5.39 -12.90 -2.25
C GLY A 33 5.37 -12.59 -0.75
N TRP A 34 4.51 -13.26 0.04
CA TRP A 34 4.36 -12.98 1.47
C TRP A 34 5.67 -13.02 2.25
N GLY A 35 6.64 -13.85 1.86
CA GLY A 35 7.95 -13.89 2.53
C GLY A 35 8.71 -12.56 2.53
N TRP A 36 8.51 -11.69 1.53
CA TRP A 36 9.09 -10.35 1.50
C TRP A 36 8.17 -9.32 2.16
N HIS A 37 6.86 -9.45 1.93
CA HIS A 37 5.90 -8.49 2.44
C HIS A 37 5.63 -8.63 3.95
N ARG A 38 5.82 -9.81 4.53
CA ARG A 38 5.58 -10.08 5.95
C ARG A 38 6.31 -9.11 6.88
N SER A 39 7.55 -8.72 6.55
CA SER A 39 8.32 -7.79 7.38
C SER A 39 7.59 -6.47 7.57
N HIS A 40 6.83 -6.04 6.56
CA HIS A 40 6.06 -4.80 6.56
C HIS A 40 4.81 -4.85 7.46
N HIS A 41 4.27 -6.04 7.73
CA HIS A 41 3.14 -6.23 8.65
C HIS A 41 3.58 -6.43 10.10
N GLU A 42 4.87 -6.70 10.32
CA GLU A 42 5.44 -6.92 11.64
C GLU A 42 6.09 -5.63 12.19
N PRO A 43 6.33 -5.53 13.51
CA PRO A 43 7.09 -4.43 14.07
C PRO A 43 8.48 -4.32 13.43
N ARG A 44 8.85 -3.10 13.05
CA ARG A 44 10.03 -2.84 12.24
C ARG A 44 11.34 -3.05 13.00
N HIS A 45 12.34 -3.63 12.32
CA HIS A 45 13.70 -3.78 12.84
C HIS A 45 14.72 -3.05 11.95
N GLY A 46 15.14 -1.84 12.34
CA GLY A 46 16.16 -1.06 11.62
C GLY A 46 15.62 -0.28 10.41
N PRO A 47 16.49 0.35 9.59
CA PRO A 47 16.10 1.26 8.51
C PRO A 47 15.58 0.57 7.25
N PHE A 48 15.94 -0.68 6.99
CA PHE A 48 15.58 -1.46 5.80
C PHE A 48 14.72 -2.67 6.16
N GLU A 49 13.85 -3.08 5.26
CA GLU A 49 12.96 -4.22 5.40
C GLU A 49 13.04 -5.10 4.15
N LYS A 50 12.75 -6.40 4.25
CA LYS A 50 12.70 -7.28 3.07
C LYS A 50 11.68 -6.80 2.04
N ASN A 51 10.62 -6.15 2.51
CA ASN A 51 9.62 -5.50 1.67
C ASN A 51 10.21 -4.44 0.71
N ASP A 52 11.35 -3.83 1.03
CA ASP A 52 12.03 -2.86 0.16
C ASP A 52 12.47 -3.45 -1.18
N LEU A 53 12.62 -4.78 -1.26
CA LEU A 53 12.91 -5.47 -2.52
C LEU A 53 11.83 -5.19 -3.58
N TYR A 54 10.57 -4.99 -3.19
CA TYR A 54 9.52 -4.59 -4.14
C TYR A 54 9.78 -3.19 -4.70
N ALA A 55 10.21 -2.23 -3.87
CA ALA A 55 10.55 -0.90 -4.33
C ALA A 55 11.72 -0.94 -5.33
N LEU A 56 12.73 -1.80 -5.09
CA LEU A 56 13.83 -2.02 -6.01
C LEU A 56 13.38 -2.61 -7.35
N VAL A 57 12.48 -3.61 -7.33
CA VAL A 57 11.92 -4.21 -8.56
C VAL A 57 11.17 -3.17 -9.37
N PHE A 58 10.24 -2.42 -8.76
CA PHE A 58 9.48 -1.39 -9.47
C PHE A 58 10.36 -0.22 -9.96
N ALA A 59 11.37 0.17 -9.18
CA ALA A 59 12.35 1.16 -9.61
C ALA A 59 13.17 0.67 -10.82
N GLY A 60 13.63 -0.59 -10.80
CA GLY A 60 14.34 -1.20 -11.92
C GLY A 60 13.49 -1.25 -13.19
N LEU A 61 12.21 -1.61 -13.07
CA LEU A 61 11.26 -1.60 -14.20
C LEU A 61 11.05 -0.18 -14.75
N ALA A 62 10.87 0.83 -13.89
CA ALA A 62 10.71 2.21 -14.32
C ALA A 62 11.98 2.73 -15.04
N ILE A 63 13.17 2.44 -14.50
CA ILE A 63 14.45 2.80 -15.12
C ILE A 63 14.59 2.15 -16.49
N LEU A 64 14.25 0.86 -16.62
CA LEU A 64 14.30 0.15 -17.89
C LEU A 64 13.37 0.79 -18.93
N LEU A 65 12.13 1.12 -18.55
CA LEU A 65 11.18 1.80 -19.43
C LEU A 65 11.69 3.18 -19.87
N ILE A 66 12.28 3.93 -18.95
CA ILE A 66 12.92 5.23 -19.25
C ILE A 66 14.06 5.03 -20.24
N ALA A 67 14.99 4.11 -19.97
CA ALA A 67 16.14 3.86 -20.82
C ALA A 67 15.71 3.46 -22.25
N LEU A 68 14.80 2.50 -22.38
CA LEU A 68 14.26 2.06 -23.67
C LEU A 68 13.54 3.18 -24.41
N GLY A 69 12.73 3.97 -23.71
CA GLY A 69 12.03 5.12 -24.29
C GLY A 69 12.99 6.20 -24.78
N THR A 70 14.04 6.50 -24.00
CA THR A 70 15.10 7.43 -24.41
C THR A 70 15.96 6.91 -25.55
N ALA A 71 16.05 5.59 -25.72
CA ALA A 71 16.73 4.94 -26.85
C ALA A 71 15.88 4.92 -28.14
N GLY A 72 14.68 5.51 -28.13
CA GLY A 72 13.84 5.69 -29.31
C GLY A 72 12.51 4.93 -29.28
N LEU A 73 12.27 4.08 -28.27
CA LEU A 73 11.01 3.36 -28.11
C LEU A 73 9.95 4.22 -27.41
N TRP A 74 9.57 5.34 -28.03
CA TRP A 74 8.45 6.15 -27.54
C TRP A 74 7.17 5.29 -27.52
N PRO A 75 6.31 5.37 -26.47
CA PRO A 75 6.30 6.34 -25.37
C PRO A 75 6.87 5.83 -24.03
N LEU A 76 7.72 4.81 -24.02
CA LEU A 76 8.07 4.08 -22.79
C LEU A 76 8.66 4.97 -21.68
N GLN A 77 9.38 6.04 -22.04
CA GLN A 77 9.95 6.96 -21.06
C GLN A 77 8.91 7.73 -20.25
N TRP A 78 7.76 8.03 -20.86
CA TRP A 78 6.67 8.72 -20.19
C TRP A 78 5.86 7.77 -19.30
N ILE A 79 5.76 6.50 -19.70
CA ILE A 79 5.23 5.44 -18.84
C ILE A 79 6.16 5.25 -17.63
N GLY A 80 7.46 5.09 -17.87
CA GLY A 80 8.45 4.99 -16.80
C GLY A 80 8.44 6.21 -15.86
N ALA A 81 8.33 7.42 -16.39
CA ALA A 81 8.18 8.64 -15.60
C ALA A 81 6.89 8.63 -14.74
N GLY A 82 5.75 8.18 -15.30
CA GLY A 82 4.51 8.02 -14.56
C GLY A 82 4.62 6.96 -13.44
N MET A 83 5.30 5.86 -13.70
CA MET A 83 5.60 4.83 -12.69
C MET A 83 6.48 5.39 -11.56
N THR A 84 7.54 6.14 -11.90
CA THR A 84 8.40 6.81 -10.92
C THR A 84 7.62 7.82 -10.09
N LEU A 85 6.76 8.63 -10.71
CA LEU A 85 5.92 9.60 -10.00
C LEU A 85 4.94 8.91 -9.05
N TYR A 86 4.27 7.85 -9.49
CA TYR A 86 3.43 7.04 -8.61
C TYR A 86 4.24 6.44 -7.46
N GLY A 87 5.40 5.86 -7.74
CA GLY A 87 6.30 5.29 -6.72
C GLY A 87 6.75 6.33 -5.69
N LEU A 88 7.08 7.55 -6.11
CA LEU A 88 7.40 8.66 -5.21
C LEU A 88 6.20 9.03 -4.33
N LEU A 89 5.02 9.20 -4.92
CA LEU A 89 3.80 9.51 -4.17
C LEU A 89 3.46 8.41 -3.16
N TYR A 90 3.58 7.15 -3.57
CA TYR A 90 3.40 5.99 -2.72
C TYR A 90 4.40 6.02 -1.57
N PHE A 91 5.70 6.14 -1.84
CA PHE A 91 6.75 6.18 -0.83
C PHE A 91 6.52 7.30 0.19
N LEU A 92 6.19 8.52 -0.26
CA LEU A 92 5.91 9.66 0.62
C LEU A 92 4.70 9.40 1.53
N ALA A 93 3.60 8.89 0.97
CA ALA A 93 2.38 8.67 1.74
C ALA A 93 2.43 7.39 2.59
N HIS A 94 3.05 6.33 2.11
CA HIS A 94 3.12 5.03 2.77
C HIS A 94 4.23 5.03 3.82
N ASP A 95 5.48 5.09 3.37
CA ASP A 95 6.65 5.03 4.23
C ASP A 95 6.79 6.31 5.07
N GLY A 96 6.60 7.47 4.45
CA GLY A 96 6.71 8.76 5.13
C GLY A 96 5.56 9.04 6.11
N LEU A 97 4.32 9.08 5.60
CA LEU A 97 3.15 9.49 6.39
C LEU A 97 2.58 8.37 7.27
N VAL A 98 2.38 7.16 6.72
CA VAL A 98 1.71 6.09 7.47
C VAL A 98 2.67 5.32 8.38
N HIS A 99 3.82 4.87 7.86
CA HIS A 99 4.82 4.10 8.60
C HIS A 99 5.85 4.97 9.32
N ARG A 100 5.89 6.28 9.07
CA ARG A 100 6.76 7.26 9.76
C ARG A 100 8.24 6.92 9.66
N ARG A 101 8.67 6.34 8.54
CA ARG A 101 10.01 5.80 8.31
C ARG A 101 11.13 6.85 8.41
N TRP A 102 10.83 8.12 8.09
CA TRP A 102 11.81 9.23 8.13
C TRP A 102 11.61 10.18 9.32
N GLY A 103 10.96 9.72 10.39
CA GLY A 103 10.72 10.55 11.58
C GLY A 103 9.59 11.57 11.42
N LEU A 104 8.84 11.53 10.32
CA LEU A 104 7.64 12.32 10.10
C LEU A 104 6.53 11.87 11.06
N ARG A 105 6.41 12.54 12.21
CA ARG A 105 5.39 12.25 13.25
C ARG A 105 4.05 12.95 12.99
N TYR A 106 3.70 13.17 11.74
CA TYR A 106 2.44 13.82 11.40
C TYR A 106 1.29 12.81 11.42
N VAL A 107 0.21 13.14 12.14
CA VAL A 107 -1.01 12.33 12.18
C VAL A 107 -2.15 13.15 11.58
N PRO A 108 -2.63 12.80 10.37
CA PRO A 108 -3.71 13.55 9.73
C PRO A 108 -5.00 13.50 10.56
N ARG A 109 -5.54 14.66 10.91
CA ARG A 109 -6.77 14.78 11.73
C ARG A 109 -8.05 14.98 10.92
N LYS A 110 -7.95 15.42 9.66
CA LYS A 110 -9.08 15.74 8.78
C LYS A 110 -8.75 15.41 7.31
N GLY A 111 -9.77 15.39 6.45
CA GLY A 111 -9.63 15.30 4.99
C GLY A 111 -9.16 13.94 4.45
N TYR A 112 -8.61 13.97 3.23
CA TYR A 112 -8.20 12.77 2.48
C TYR A 112 -7.06 12.00 3.14
N LEU A 113 -6.03 12.69 3.62
CA LEU A 113 -4.88 12.07 4.27
C LEU A 113 -5.28 11.26 5.52
N LYS A 114 -6.28 11.73 6.28
CA LYS A 114 -6.84 10.93 7.38
C LYS A 114 -7.50 9.66 6.88
N ARG A 115 -8.23 9.73 5.77
CA ARG A 115 -8.89 8.55 5.19
C ARG A 115 -7.86 7.52 4.75
N LEU A 116 -6.84 7.95 4.02
CA LEU A 116 -5.73 7.10 3.57
C LEU A 116 -4.99 6.46 4.76
N TYR A 117 -4.64 7.27 5.77
CA TYR A 117 -4.01 6.77 6.99
C TYR A 117 -4.86 5.72 7.72
N GLN A 118 -6.17 5.94 7.85
CA GLN A 118 -7.05 4.99 8.55
C GLN A 118 -7.33 3.73 7.73
N ALA A 119 -7.47 3.85 6.41
CA ALA A 119 -7.68 2.71 5.52
C ALA A 119 -6.48 1.74 5.57
N HIS A 120 -5.26 2.28 5.54
CA HIS A 120 -4.04 1.48 5.65
C HIS A 120 -3.89 0.82 7.04
N ARG A 121 -4.25 1.52 8.12
CA ARG A 121 -4.26 0.91 9.45
C ARG A 121 -5.27 -0.22 9.58
N LEU A 122 -6.43 -0.12 8.93
CA LEU A 122 -7.40 -1.22 8.89
C LEU A 122 -6.87 -2.41 8.09
N HIS A 123 -6.11 -2.15 7.02
CA HIS A 123 -5.44 -3.19 6.24
C HIS A 123 -4.45 -3.98 7.12
N HIS A 124 -3.57 -3.29 7.86
CA HIS A 124 -2.63 -3.95 8.77
C HIS A 124 -3.26 -4.62 10.00
N ALA A 125 -4.51 -4.27 10.34
CA ALA A 125 -5.17 -4.87 11.50
C ALA A 125 -5.57 -6.33 11.25
N VAL A 126 -5.68 -6.76 9.99
CA VAL A 126 -6.01 -8.14 9.62
C VAL A 126 -4.84 -8.73 8.83
N PRO A 127 -4.13 -9.73 9.38
CA PRO A 127 -3.01 -10.33 8.69
C PRO A 127 -3.47 -11.18 7.50
N GLY A 128 -2.68 -11.19 6.44
CA GLY A 128 -2.92 -11.98 5.24
C GLY A 128 -3.98 -11.40 4.29
N ARG A 129 -4.28 -12.14 3.23
CA ARG A 129 -5.19 -11.72 2.17
C ARG A 129 -6.66 -11.86 2.54
N ASP A 130 -7.01 -13.00 3.13
CA ASP A 130 -8.41 -13.40 3.31
C ASP A 130 -8.99 -12.71 4.55
N GLY A 131 -10.14 -12.06 4.38
CA GLY A 131 -10.74 -11.23 5.43
C GLY A 131 -10.12 -9.83 5.58
N CYS A 132 -9.09 -9.50 4.79
CA CYS A 132 -8.46 -8.18 4.78
C CYS A 132 -9.12 -7.22 3.78
N VAL A 133 -8.95 -5.91 3.99
CA VAL A 133 -9.53 -4.85 3.16
C VAL A 133 -8.46 -3.84 2.74
N SER A 134 -8.78 -2.99 1.75
CA SER A 134 -7.95 -1.85 1.33
C SER A 134 -6.53 -2.22 0.87
N PHE A 135 -6.40 -3.05 -0.17
CA PHE A 135 -5.10 -3.37 -0.79
C PHE A 135 -4.53 -2.24 -1.68
N GLY A 136 -5.37 -1.30 -2.11
CA GLY A 136 -4.91 -0.07 -2.76
C GLY A 136 -4.44 0.93 -1.70
N PHE A 137 -3.69 1.94 -2.12
CA PHE A 137 -3.09 2.89 -1.19
C PHE A 137 -3.40 4.34 -1.52
N LEU A 138 -3.03 4.82 -2.71
CA LEU A 138 -3.28 6.22 -3.07
C LEU A 138 -4.75 6.47 -3.36
N TYR A 139 -5.54 5.43 -3.69
CA TYR A 139 -7.00 5.47 -3.66
C TYR A 139 -7.52 4.84 -2.37
N ALA A 140 -8.03 5.68 -1.47
CA ALA A 140 -8.58 5.25 -0.19
C ALA A 140 -10.12 5.25 -0.22
N PRO A 141 -10.78 4.06 -0.23
CA PRO A 141 -12.22 3.96 -0.10
C PRO A 141 -12.73 4.62 1.18
N ARG A 142 -14.03 4.95 1.21
CA ARG A 142 -14.63 5.54 2.41
C ARG A 142 -14.54 4.58 3.60
N LEU A 143 -14.26 5.14 4.77
CA LEU A 143 -13.95 4.36 5.97
C LEU A 143 -15.15 3.58 6.52
N ASP A 144 -16.36 4.12 6.34
CA ASP A 144 -17.63 3.45 6.62
C ASP A 144 -17.79 2.16 5.80
N ILE A 145 -17.47 2.21 4.50
CA ILE A 145 -17.50 1.04 3.61
C ILE A 145 -16.48 -0.01 4.05
N LEU A 146 -15.24 0.39 4.33
CA LEU A 146 -14.18 -0.54 4.76
C LEU A 146 -14.53 -1.22 6.09
N ARG A 147 -15.09 -0.47 7.05
CA ARG A 147 -15.55 -1.04 8.33
C ARG A 147 -16.73 -1.99 8.15
N ALA A 148 -17.67 -1.66 7.26
CA ALA A 148 -18.79 -2.53 6.95
C ALA A 148 -18.33 -3.84 6.27
N GLN A 149 -17.35 -3.76 5.35
CA GLN A 149 -16.74 -4.92 4.72
C GLN A 149 -16.04 -5.81 5.76
N LEU A 150 -15.22 -5.22 6.64
CA LEU A 150 -14.59 -5.97 7.73
C LEU A 150 -15.63 -6.66 8.62
N ARG A 151 -16.70 -5.96 9.04
CA ARG A 151 -17.76 -6.58 9.85
C ARG A 151 -18.43 -7.76 9.14
N ARG A 152 -18.65 -7.66 7.83
CA ARG A 152 -19.22 -8.76 7.02
C ARG A 152 -18.27 -9.95 6.93
N LEU A 153 -16.98 -9.70 6.75
CA LEU A 153 -15.96 -10.75 6.62
C LEU A 153 -15.71 -11.50 7.95
N HIS A 154 -15.91 -10.82 9.09
CA HIS A 154 -15.59 -11.36 10.42
C HIS A 154 -16.83 -11.65 11.29
N GLY A 155 -18.05 -11.54 10.75
CA GLY A 155 -19.29 -11.90 11.46
C GLY A 155 -19.67 -10.99 12.64
N GLY A 156 -19.10 -9.79 12.75
CA GLY A 156 -19.34 -8.89 13.89
C GLY A 156 -18.31 -7.74 14.00
N PRO A 157 -18.35 -6.91 15.07
CA PRO A 157 -17.30 -5.94 15.34
C PRO A 157 -15.95 -6.64 15.52
N LEU A 158 -14.89 -6.13 14.86
CA LEU A 158 -13.53 -6.62 15.09
C LEU A 158 -13.21 -6.50 16.58
N GLN A 159 -12.88 -7.62 17.23
CA GLN A 159 -12.34 -7.60 18.58
C GLN A 159 -10.98 -6.89 18.51
N GLY A 160 -10.78 -5.88 19.35
CA GLY A 160 -9.46 -5.28 19.51
C GLY A 160 -8.44 -6.35 19.94
N PRO A 161 -7.13 -6.08 19.83
CA PRO A 161 -6.12 -6.98 20.39
C PRO A 161 -6.51 -7.29 21.84
N ALA A 162 -6.59 -8.59 22.16
CA ALA A 162 -6.97 -9.06 23.49
C ALA A 162 -6.11 -8.33 24.52
N ALA A 163 -6.76 -7.66 25.48
CA ALA A 163 -6.06 -7.11 26.62
C ALA A 163 -5.31 -8.26 27.30
N PRO A 164 -4.02 -8.10 27.67
CA PRO A 164 -3.36 -9.10 28.48
C PRO A 164 -4.05 -9.11 29.84
N GLY A 165 -4.85 -10.14 30.13
CA GLY A 165 -5.40 -10.33 31.48
C GLY A 165 -6.87 -10.78 31.62
N SER A 166 -7.56 -11.29 30.61
CA SER A 166 -8.83 -12.00 30.86
C SER A 166 -8.54 -13.47 31.17
N THR A 167 -8.30 -13.77 32.44
CA THR A 167 -8.39 -15.13 33.00
C THR A 167 -9.77 -15.69 32.71
N GLY A 168 -9.82 -16.81 32.00
CA GLY A 168 -11.06 -17.58 31.82
C GLY A 168 -11.53 -18.18 33.15
N PRO A 169 -12.84 -18.44 33.32
CA PRO A 169 -13.34 -19.08 34.53
C PRO A 169 -12.78 -20.50 34.62
N GLN A 170 -12.19 -20.84 35.77
CA GLN A 170 -11.91 -22.22 36.15
C GLN A 170 -13.24 -22.99 36.17
N ALA A 171 -13.35 -24.01 35.33
CA ALA A 171 -14.41 -24.99 35.42
C ALA A 171 -14.04 -25.99 36.51
N GLU A 172 -14.63 -25.82 37.70
CA GLU A 172 -14.81 -26.90 38.66
C GLU A 172 -16.11 -27.64 38.29
N GLY A 173 -16.02 -28.97 38.21
CA GLY A 173 -17.14 -29.88 37.91
C GLY A 173 -16.64 -31.22 37.38
#